data_AF-A0A382NA34-F1
#
_entry.id   AF-A0A382NA34-F1
#
_cell.length_a   1.000
_cell.length_b   1.000
_cell.length_c   1.000
_cell.angle_alpha   90.00
_cell.angle_beta   90.00
_cell.angle_gamma   90.00
#
_symmetry.space_group_name_H-M   'P 1'
#
loop_
_entity.id
_entity.type
_entity.pdbx_description
1 polymer ?
#
loop_
_entity_poly.entity_id
_entity_poly.type
_entity_poly.pdbx_seq_one_letter_code
_entity_poly.pdbx_strand_id
1 'polypeptide(L)'
;MMDTRQRLKEVGKNIDKHGKDYSDNKSLLNDYISTEELWACTTCNACTQACPLNIDPLSIIVDLRRYLVMEQSAAPTELNMMFTNVENNGAPWQFPAADRLKWKDE
;
A
#
# COMPACT_ATOMS: atom_id res chain seq x y z
N MET A 1 12.91 1.05 -6.35
CA MET A 1 12.57 -0.38 -6.12
C MET A 1 12.81 -0.58 -4.65
N MET A 2 11.74 -0.91 -3.91
CA MET A 2 11.71 -1.00 -2.44
C MET A 2 12.97 -1.66 -1.87
N ASP A 3 13.74 -0.92 -1.06
CA ASP A 3 15.05 -1.37 -0.59
C ASP A 3 15.00 -2.15 0.73
N THR A 4 14.15 -3.17 0.75
CA THR A 4 13.96 -4.06 1.90
C THR A 4 15.24 -4.84 2.24
N ARG A 5 16.06 -5.14 1.21
CA ARG A 5 17.31 -5.90 1.38
C ARG A 5 18.40 -5.07 2.02
N GLN A 6 18.54 -3.80 1.66
CA GLN A 6 19.49 -2.91 2.34
C GLN A 6 19.11 -2.79 3.82
N ARG A 7 17.82 -2.59 4.12
CA ARG A 7 17.34 -2.54 5.51
C ARG A 7 17.72 -3.79 6.30
N LEU A 8 17.46 -4.98 5.75
CA LEU A 8 17.79 -6.25 6.42
C LEU A 8 19.30 -6.37 6.72
N LYS A 9 20.16 -5.95 5.78
CA LYS A 9 21.62 -5.96 5.96
C LYS A 9 22.09 -4.99 7.05
N GLU A 10 21.49 -3.79 7.09
CA GLU A 10 21.82 -2.79 8.11
C GLU A 10 21.41 -3.25 9.51
N VAL A 11 20.19 -3.78 9.65
CA VAL A 11 19.71 -4.37 10.91
C VAL A 11 20.63 -5.50 11.37
N GLY A 12 20.99 -6.42 10.48
CA GLY A 12 21.88 -7.53 10.81
C GLY A 12 23.24 -7.07 11.35
N LYS A 13 23.90 -6.14 10.64
CA LYS A 13 25.19 -5.58 11.07
C LYS A 13 25.10 -4.85 12.42
N ASN A 14 23.97 -4.19 12.68
CA ASN A 14 23.77 -3.46 13.92
C ASN A 14 23.51 -4.41 15.10
N ILE A 15 22.74 -5.48 14.89
CA ILE A 15 22.53 -6.55 15.88
C ILE A 15 23.87 -7.23 16.22
N ASP A 16 24.70 -7.52 15.21
CA ASP A 16 26.02 -8.15 15.42
C ASP A 16 26.96 -7.27 16.26
N LYS A 17 26.87 -5.94 16.14
CA LYS A 17 27.75 -4.98 16.85
C LYS A 17 27.24 -4.58 18.23
N HIS A 18 25.94 -4.41 18.38
CA HIS A 18 25.34 -3.77 19.56
C HIS A 18 24.51 -4.75 20.42
N GLY A 19 24.32 -5.99 19.96
CA GLY A 19 23.50 -7.00 20.63
C GLY A 19 22.07 -7.06 20.10
N LYS A 20 21.32 -8.08 20.54
CA LYS A 20 19.97 -8.41 20.03
C LYS A 20 18.91 -7.32 20.24
N ASP A 21 19.06 -6.50 21.28
CA ASP A 21 18.07 -5.50 21.68
C ASP A 21 18.32 -4.12 21.05
N TYR A 22 19.26 -4.02 20.09
CA TYR A 22 19.56 -2.77 19.43
C TYR A 22 18.45 -2.37 18.44
N SER A 23 17.90 -1.17 18.65
CA SER A 23 16.97 -0.51 17.73
C SER A 23 17.56 0.82 17.26
N ASP A 24 17.52 1.06 15.96
CA ASP A 24 17.96 2.32 15.34
C ASP A 24 16.81 3.31 15.08
N ASN A 25 15.61 3.05 15.62
CA ASN A 25 14.39 3.85 15.47
C ASN A 25 13.97 4.14 14.02
N LYS A 26 14.47 3.38 13.04
CA LYS A 26 14.07 3.49 11.64
C LYS A 26 13.00 2.46 11.29
N SER A 27 11.96 2.90 10.59
CA SER A 27 10.88 2.06 10.08
C SER A 27 11.21 1.53 8.69
N LEU A 28 10.51 0.50 8.22
CA LEU A 28 10.59 0.09 6.82
C LEU A 28 9.81 1.05 5.91
N LEU A 29 8.70 1.57 6.43
CA LEU A 29 7.82 2.53 5.76
C LEU A 29 8.36 3.95 5.98
N ASN A 30 8.32 4.79 4.94
CA ASN A 30 8.83 6.16 4.90
C ASN A 30 10.36 6.30 4.88
N ASP A 31 11.13 5.45 5.57
CA ASP A 31 12.61 5.55 5.56
C ASP A 31 13.27 4.77 4.40
N TYR A 32 12.74 3.59 4.03
CA TYR A 32 13.31 2.72 2.97
C TYR A 32 12.31 2.38 1.86
N ILE A 33 11.02 2.57 2.12
CA ILE A 33 9.95 2.43 1.16
C ILE A 33 9.21 3.76 1.15
N SER A 34 9.27 4.46 0.03
CA SER A 34 8.49 5.70 -0.15
C SER A 34 7.01 5.39 -0.33
N THR A 35 6.15 6.33 0.07
CA THR A 35 4.71 6.26 -0.14
C THR A 35 4.37 6.19 -1.62
N GLU A 36 5.11 6.91 -2.46
CA GLU A 36 4.91 6.98 -3.90
C GLU A 36 5.21 5.63 -4.56
N GLU A 37 6.26 4.92 -4.12
CA GLU A 37 6.55 3.57 -4.61
C GLU A 37 5.44 2.58 -4.27
N LEU A 38 4.83 2.70 -3.08
CA LEU A 38 3.70 1.87 -2.71
C LEU A 38 2.50 2.16 -3.60
N TRP A 39 2.17 3.41 -3.87
CA TRP A 39 1.03 3.81 -4.70
C TRP A 39 1.26 3.61 -6.22
N ALA A 40 2.51 3.51 -6.67
CA ALA A 40 2.85 3.19 -8.06
C ALA A 40 2.46 1.74 -8.48
N CYS A 41 2.27 0.83 -7.52
CA CYS A 41 1.84 -0.54 -7.84
C CYS A 41 0.41 -0.57 -8.42
N THR A 42 0.25 -1.01 -9.66
CA THR A 42 -1.07 -1.10 -10.31
C THR A 42 -1.83 -2.39 -9.96
N THR A 43 -1.31 -3.21 -9.05
CA THR A 43 -1.87 -4.53 -8.69
C THR A 43 -2.02 -5.50 -9.87
N CYS A 44 -1.15 -5.39 -10.88
CA CYS A 44 -1.21 -6.20 -12.12
C CYS A 44 -0.83 -7.68 -11.96
N ASN A 45 -0.39 -8.10 -10.76
CA ASN A 45 -0.01 -9.48 -10.42
C ASN A 45 1.20 -10.06 -11.21
N ALA A 46 1.89 -9.25 -12.01
CA ALA A 46 3.02 -9.72 -12.81
C ALA A 46 4.22 -10.20 -11.96
N CYS A 47 4.51 -9.53 -10.85
CA CYS A 47 5.62 -9.89 -9.97
C CYS A 47 5.43 -11.26 -9.29
N THR A 48 4.20 -11.58 -8.87
CA THR A 48 3.85 -12.86 -8.25
C THR A 48 3.91 -14.00 -9.28
N GLN A 49 3.43 -13.77 -10.51
CA GLN A 49 3.50 -14.77 -11.60
C GLN A 49 4.93 -15.06 -12.06
N ALA A 50 5.79 -14.04 -12.11
CA ALA A 50 7.17 -14.20 -12.55
C ALA A 50 8.08 -14.84 -11.48
N CYS A 51 7.60 -15.00 -10.24
CA CYS A 51 8.48 -15.40 -9.14
C CYS A 51 8.81 -16.91 -9.17
N PRO A 52 10.09 -17.31 -9.28
CA PRO A 52 10.49 -18.72 -9.26
C PRO A 52 10.41 -19.36 -7.87
N LEU A 53 10.27 -18.56 -6.81
CA LEU A 53 10.22 -19.01 -5.41
C LEU A 53 8.80 -19.02 -4.84
N ASN A 54 7.80 -18.72 -5.66
CA ASN A 54 6.39 -18.68 -5.25
C ASN A 54 6.14 -17.76 -4.02
N ILE A 55 6.82 -16.62 -3.98
CA ILE A 55 6.51 -15.55 -3.01
C ILE A 55 5.44 -14.63 -3.60
N ASP A 56 4.71 -13.96 -2.73
CA ASP A 56 3.69 -13.00 -3.13
C ASP A 56 4.04 -11.59 -2.64
N PRO A 57 4.78 -10.79 -3.44
CA PRO A 57 5.07 -9.41 -3.08
C PRO A 57 3.81 -8.53 -3.12
N LEU A 58 2.78 -8.92 -3.89
CA LEU A 58 1.58 -8.11 -4.07
C LEU A 58 0.79 -7.99 -2.77
N SER A 59 0.54 -9.09 -2.07
CA SER A 59 -0.16 -9.06 -0.77
C SER A 59 0.55 -8.17 0.25
N ILE A 60 1.89 -8.27 0.34
CA ILE A 60 2.69 -7.44 1.24
C ILE A 60 2.52 -5.95 0.91
N ILE A 61 2.55 -5.56 -0.37
CA ILE A 61 2.34 -4.17 -0.79
C ILE A 61 0.94 -3.69 -0.41
N VAL A 62 -0.09 -4.52 -0.61
CA VAL A 62 -1.48 -4.19 -0.26
C VAL A 62 -1.64 -4.01 1.26
N ASP A 63 -0.97 -4.83 2.06
CA ASP A 63 -0.99 -4.71 3.51
C ASP A 63 -0.30 -3.42 3.99
N LEU A 64 0.82 -3.04 3.37
CA LEU A 64 1.48 -1.75 3.65
C LEU A 64 0.60 -0.55 3.28
N ARG A 65 -0.11 -0.60 2.14
CA ARG A 65 -1.12 0.41 1.78
C ARG A 65 -2.24 0.47 2.81
N ARG A 66 -2.71 -0.69 3.28
CA ARG A 66 -3.76 -0.75 4.32
C ARG A 66 -3.31 -0.09 5.61
N TYR A 67 -2.07 -0.33 6.03
CA TYR A 67 -1.49 0.33 7.19
C TYR A 67 -1.40 1.85 7.01
N LEU A 68 -0.98 2.34 5.84
CA LEU A 68 -0.98 3.78 5.53
C LEU A 68 -2.37 4.41 5.67
N VAL A 69 -3.39 3.74 5.16
CA VAL A 69 -4.77 4.25 5.18
C VAL A 69 -5.36 4.20 6.59
N MET A 70 -5.28 3.06 7.27
CA MET A 70 -5.99 2.85 8.54
C MET A 70 -5.25 3.38 9.76
N GLU A 71 -3.92 3.29 9.80
CA GLU A 71 -3.11 3.70 10.96
C GLU A 71 -2.57 5.12 10.81
N GLN A 72 -2.03 5.46 9.63
CA GLN A 72 -1.40 6.77 9.41
C GLN A 72 -2.34 7.81 8.82
N SER A 73 -3.58 7.44 8.44
CA SER A 73 -4.53 8.31 7.73
C SER A 73 -3.92 8.98 6.47
N ALA A 74 -2.93 8.32 5.85
CA ALA A 74 -2.10 8.86 4.78
C ALA A 74 -2.56 8.34 3.40
N ALA A 75 -3.86 8.34 3.16
CA ALA A 75 -4.43 7.95 1.88
C ALA A 75 -4.33 9.10 0.84
N PRO A 76 -4.08 8.80 -0.45
CA PRO A 76 -4.19 9.76 -1.54
C PRO A 76 -5.55 10.47 -1.55
N THR A 77 -5.56 11.76 -1.89
CA THR A 77 -6.76 12.61 -1.87
C THR A 77 -7.88 12.04 -2.75
N GLU A 78 -7.53 11.48 -3.91
CA GLU A 78 -8.47 10.85 -4.84
C GLU A 78 -9.15 9.63 -4.22
N LEU A 79 -8.41 8.84 -3.44
CA LEU A 79 -8.96 7.66 -2.75
C LEU A 79 -9.84 8.07 -1.57
N ASN A 80 -9.50 9.13 -0.84
CA ASN A 80 -10.37 9.67 0.21
C ASN A 80 -11.72 10.12 -0.34
N MET A 81 -11.74 10.80 -1.49
CA MET A 81 -13.00 11.16 -2.16
C MET A 81 -13.81 9.92 -2.54
N MET A 82 -13.14 8.88 -3.06
CA MET A 82 -13.80 7.62 -3.37
C MET A 82 -14.39 6.96 -2.12
N PHE A 83 -13.66 6.90 -1.00
CA PHE A 83 -14.17 6.33 0.25
C PHE A 83 -15.41 7.06 0.76
N THR A 84 -15.40 8.39 0.76
CA THR A 84 -16.56 9.21 1.14
C THR A 84 -17.76 9.00 0.20
N ASN A 85 -17.52 8.84 -1.10
CA ASN A 85 -18.59 8.55 -2.06
C ASN A 85 -19.20 7.16 -1.83
N VAL A 86 -18.37 6.15 -1.56
CA VAL A 86 -18.84 4.80 -1.24
C VAL A 86 -19.68 4.80 0.03
N GLU A 87 -19.25 5.52 1.07
CA GLU A 87 -19.97 5.63 2.33
C GLU A 87 -21.34 6.31 2.17
N ASN A 88 -21.41 7.42 1.44
CA ASN A 88 -22.64 8.21 1.31
C ASN A 88 -23.60 7.69 0.23
N ASN A 89 -23.08 7.30 -0.92
CA ASN A 89 -23.88 6.99 -2.12
C ASN A 89 -23.90 5.50 -2.46
N GLY A 90 -23.11 4.67 -1.76
CA GLY A 90 -22.93 3.25 -2.09
C GLY A 90 -22.26 3.03 -3.44
N ALA A 91 -21.58 4.05 -3.98
CA ALA A 91 -20.88 4.00 -5.25
C ALA A 91 -19.59 4.84 -5.18
N PRO A 92 -18.50 4.41 -5.85
CA PRO A 92 -17.25 5.18 -5.87
C PRO A 92 -17.37 6.53 -6.59
N TRP A 93 -18.36 6.63 -7.47
CA TRP A 93 -18.65 7.82 -8.27
C TRP A 93 -19.70 8.68 -7.57
N GLN A 94 -19.60 9.99 -7.73
CA GLN A 94 -20.50 10.97 -7.10
C GLN A 94 -21.83 11.13 -7.87
N PHE A 95 -22.39 10.03 -8.38
CA PHE A 95 -23.66 10.04 -9.10
C PHE A 95 -24.84 9.81 -8.15
N PRO A 96 -25.96 10.55 -8.32
CA PRO A 96 -27.18 10.30 -7.57
C PRO A 96 -27.72 8.88 -7.78
N ALA A 97 -28.26 8.27 -6.73
CA ALA A 97 -28.86 6.93 -6.85
C ALA A 97 -30.05 6.88 -7.83
N ALA A 98 -30.78 7.98 -8.00
CA ALA A 98 -31.88 8.12 -8.96
C ALA A 98 -31.41 7.97 -10.42
N ASP A 99 -30.17 8.32 -10.71
CA ASP A 99 -29.61 8.34 -12.06
C ASP A 99 -29.10 6.96 -12.52
N ARG A 100 -29.13 5.94 -11.64
CA ARG A 100 -28.61 4.59 -11.92
C ARG A 100 -29.28 3.88 -13.09
N LEU A 101 -30.52 4.25 -13.45
CA LEU A 101 -31.27 3.65 -14.56
C LEU A 101 -31.18 4.41 -15.88
N LYS A 102 -30.47 5.54 -15.94
CA LYS A 102 -30.42 6.38 -17.15
C LYS A 102 -29.88 5.64 -18.39
N TRP A 103 -28.96 4.68 -18.21
CA TRP A 103 -28.41 3.85 -19.30
C TRP A 103 -29.46 3.01 -20.05
N LYS A 104 -30.63 2.77 -19.46
CA LYS A 104 -31.71 2.01 -20.10
C LYS A 104 -32.40 2.80 -21.22
N ASP A 105 -32.44 4.13 -21.06
CA ASP A 105 -33.15 5.05 -21.95
C ASP A 105 -32.19 5.74 -22.96
N GLU A 106 -30.91 5.34 -22.96
CA GLU A 106 -29.89 5.66 -23.97
C GLU A 106 -29.96 4.70 -25.17
#